data_AF-A0A1Z8V2B1-F1
#
_entry.id   AF-A0A1Z8V2B1-F1
#
_cell.length_a   1.000
_cell.length_b   1.000
_cell.length_c   1.000
_cell.angle_alpha   90.00
_cell.angle_beta   90.00
_cell.angle_gamma   90.00
#
_symmetry.space_group_name_H-M   'P 1'
#
loop_
_entity.id
_entity.type
_entity.pdbx_description
1 polymer ?
#
loop_
_entity_poly.entity_id
_entity_poly.type
_entity_poly.pdbx_seq_one_letter_code
_entity_poly.pdbx_strand_id
1 'polypeptide(L)'
;MTNILALYLGYILILFSIIGFGSLSSKILSVRLSIGELGLSGILFMTILSYLTNLFVPHGFIHNSLFLTLGLLAFFLILKKKLFQKKIKLTLLVSSILFIGILMYKTHDDFFYYHFPYTISLIEFKKIFGLGNLEHGFRTPSSIFYFNSLFYLPFLEKSLIHSGAVYFLIFSNIFFIQKIFNQLKNKRFDFILILSLLSLLFINTIFHRLAEHGTDRSALILIFILAIYYLEGTNKKLNETNFKHYYQKISITILLIISLKSFYLIYTILILILFFEFRKILFKESFYKKIFFERVSYYFLIGSAIFIFTTFSNSGCLIYPASFTCIDSFSWSIPKKEVIEMKTWYELWSKAGASPTYRIDDVQFYLSGLNWFPNWMQNHFFNKISDFLLSLFLIVIISSIYLVKFKKIKLTEKKFYLFYATIILLLLEWFLNHPALRYGGFTLIALSIFIPLSIFIERRLNLNLKLEKKITFLIFISFTIFSLKNIDRIFKEFDKYNYNPLINAHYFINDNTQHFNELLFKAEKKRNIDGKEFYIVLDKNLIKKIQ
;
A
#
# COMPACT_ATOMS: atom_id res chain seq x y z
N MET A 1 -27.89 -9.62 -6.84
CA MET A 1 -27.66 -9.39 -5.39
C MET A 1 -26.58 -10.34 -4.92
N THR A 2 -25.53 -9.84 -4.26
CA THR A 2 -24.42 -10.69 -3.83
C THR A 2 -24.65 -11.08 -2.37
N ASN A 3 -24.94 -12.37 -2.14
CA ASN A 3 -25.06 -12.93 -0.80
C ASN A 3 -23.72 -12.81 -0.05
N ILE A 4 -23.75 -12.45 1.23
CA ILE A 4 -22.57 -12.37 2.10
C ILE A 4 -21.70 -13.64 2.07
N LEU A 5 -22.32 -14.83 1.97
CA LEU A 5 -21.60 -16.10 1.87
C LEU A 5 -20.82 -16.20 0.56
N ALA A 6 -21.44 -15.81 -0.56
CA ALA A 6 -20.77 -15.78 -1.86
C ALA A 6 -19.61 -14.78 -1.86
N LEU A 7 -19.81 -13.60 -1.27
CA LEU A 7 -18.77 -12.58 -1.11
C LEU A 7 -17.60 -13.10 -0.27
N TYR A 8 -17.88 -13.76 0.85
CA TYR A 8 -16.86 -14.35 1.74
C TYR A 8 -16.07 -15.46 1.04
N LEU A 9 -16.75 -16.38 0.34
CA LEU A 9 -16.08 -17.45 -0.41
C LEU A 9 -15.19 -16.88 -1.53
N GLY A 10 -15.69 -15.90 -2.28
CA GLY A 10 -14.91 -15.19 -3.30
C GLY A 10 -13.66 -14.53 -2.72
N TYR A 11 -13.82 -13.83 -1.60
CA TYR A 11 -12.73 -13.23 -0.84
C TYR A 11 -11.66 -14.24 -0.40
N ILE A 12 -12.06 -15.41 0.11
CA ILE A 12 -11.12 -16.47 0.50
C ILE A 12 -10.44 -17.13 -0.72
N LEU A 13 -11.15 -17.31 -1.83
CA LEU A 13 -10.56 -17.84 -3.07
C LEU A 13 -9.46 -16.93 -3.62
N ILE A 14 -9.72 -15.62 -3.66
CA ILE A 14 -8.73 -14.61 -4.03
C ILE A 14 -7.54 -14.64 -3.07
N LEU A 15 -7.78 -14.70 -1.76
CA LEU A 15 -6.73 -14.80 -0.73
C LEU A 15 -5.78 -15.98 -1.01
N PHE A 16 -6.33 -17.16 -1.30
CA PHE A 16 -5.53 -18.35 -1.61
C PHE A 16 -4.78 -18.23 -2.93
N SER A 17 -5.40 -17.66 -3.95
CA SER A 17 -4.74 -17.37 -5.23
C SER A 17 -3.53 -16.46 -5.05
N ILE A 18 -3.67 -15.38 -4.27
CA ILE A 18 -2.56 -14.46 -3.95
C ILE A 18 -1.40 -15.21 -3.28
N ILE A 19 -1.69 -16.08 -2.31
CA ILE A 19 -0.66 -16.90 -1.65
C ILE A 19 0.03 -17.85 -2.65
N GLY A 20 -0.72 -18.42 -3.59
CA GLY A 20 -0.20 -19.25 -4.68
C GLY A 20 0.77 -18.50 -5.58
N PHE A 21 0.40 -17.30 -6.05
CA PHE A 21 1.30 -16.41 -6.80
C PHE A 21 2.52 -15.99 -5.98
N GLY A 22 2.36 -15.78 -4.69
CA GLY A 22 3.46 -15.57 -3.75
C GLY A 22 4.46 -16.72 -3.74
N SER A 23 3.96 -17.97 -3.75
CA SER A 23 4.80 -19.16 -3.84
C SER A 23 5.52 -19.26 -5.19
N LEU A 24 4.90 -18.86 -6.30
CA LEU A 24 5.55 -18.84 -7.60
C LEU A 24 6.67 -17.79 -7.62
N SER A 25 6.37 -16.57 -7.18
CA SER A 25 7.32 -15.46 -7.07
C SER A 25 8.53 -15.83 -6.20
N SER A 26 8.30 -16.43 -5.03
CA SER A 26 9.35 -16.93 -4.14
C SER A 26 10.31 -17.92 -4.81
N LYS A 27 9.78 -18.83 -5.65
CA LYS A 27 10.60 -19.79 -6.41
C LYS A 27 11.37 -19.11 -7.54
N ILE A 28 10.72 -18.24 -8.31
CA ILE A 28 11.36 -17.50 -9.42
C ILE A 28 12.53 -16.67 -8.88
N LEU A 29 12.30 -15.92 -7.81
CA LEU A 29 13.29 -15.02 -7.21
C LEU A 29 14.30 -15.74 -6.31
N SER A 30 14.12 -17.03 -6.04
CA SER A 30 14.92 -17.80 -5.08
C SER A 30 14.98 -17.16 -3.68
N VAL A 31 13.86 -16.59 -3.21
CA VAL A 31 13.76 -15.92 -1.91
C VAL A 31 12.91 -16.74 -0.96
N ARG A 32 13.37 -16.92 0.28
CA ARG A 32 12.60 -17.59 1.34
C ARG A 32 11.66 -16.58 2.02
N LEU A 33 10.36 -16.83 1.91
CA LEU A 33 9.32 -15.96 2.43
C LEU A 33 8.46 -16.67 3.50
N SER A 34 8.08 -15.93 4.55
CA SER A 34 7.02 -16.25 5.51
C SER A 34 5.64 -16.14 4.86
N ILE A 35 4.53 -16.48 5.55
CA ILE A 35 3.21 -16.47 4.87
C ILE A 35 2.74 -15.04 4.58
N GLY A 36 2.98 -14.09 5.49
CA GLY A 36 2.68 -12.68 5.25
C GLY A 36 3.52 -12.13 4.11
N GLU A 37 4.80 -12.49 4.08
CA GLU A 37 5.71 -12.16 2.98
C GLU A 37 5.29 -12.77 1.64
N LEU A 38 4.85 -14.04 1.63
CA LEU A 38 4.33 -14.71 0.44
C LEU A 38 3.11 -13.96 -0.10
N GLY A 39 2.18 -13.56 0.77
CA GLY A 39 1.02 -12.80 0.35
C GLY A 39 1.39 -11.45 -0.28
N LEU A 40 2.26 -10.67 0.36
CA LEU A 40 2.72 -9.38 -0.19
C LEU A 40 3.50 -9.55 -1.51
N SER A 41 4.36 -10.56 -1.59
CA SER A 41 5.06 -10.92 -2.83
C SER A 41 4.10 -11.40 -3.91
N GLY A 42 3.01 -12.06 -3.52
CA GLY A 42 1.92 -12.48 -4.38
C GLY A 42 1.19 -11.29 -4.97
N ILE A 43 0.78 -10.33 -4.14
CA ILE A 43 0.17 -9.07 -4.61
C ILE A 43 1.08 -8.40 -5.65
N LEU A 44 2.35 -8.22 -5.33
CA LEU A 44 3.30 -7.59 -6.25
C LEU A 44 3.41 -8.36 -7.57
N PHE A 45 3.54 -9.68 -7.50
CA PHE A 45 3.69 -10.51 -8.69
C PHE A 45 2.43 -10.51 -9.56
N MET A 46 1.24 -10.60 -8.94
CA MET A 46 -0.04 -10.49 -9.64
C MET A 46 -0.18 -9.13 -10.34
N THR A 47 0.21 -8.04 -9.67
CA THR A 47 0.17 -6.71 -10.27
C THR A 47 1.12 -6.58 -11.46
N ILE A 48 2.37 -7.05 -11.35
CA ILE A 48 3.31 -6.99 -12.48
C ILE A 48 2.78 -7.76 -13.68
N LEU A 49 2.23 -8.96 -13.45
CA LEU A 49 1.59 -9.73 -14.51
C LEU A 49 0.37 -9.00 -15.08
N SER A 50 -0.47 -8.40 -14.24
CA SER A 50 -1.64 -7.59 -14.63
C SER A 50 -1.24 -6.42 -15.53
N TYR A 51 -0.15 -5.71 -15.23
CA TYR A 51 0.38 -4.68 -16.12
C TYR A 51 0.76 -5.24 -17.50
N LEU A 52 1.44 -6.37 -17.54
CA LEU A 52 1.90 -7.00 -18.78
C LEU A 52 0.75 -7.53 -19.62
N THR A 53 -0.24 -8.19 -19.00
CA THR A 53 -1.39 -8.77 -19.69
C THR A 53 -2.33 -7.69 -20.21
N ASN A 54 -2.54 -6.59 -19.47
CA ASN A 54 -3.39 -5.49 -19.90
C ASN A 54 -2.92 -4.82 -21.19
N LEU A 55 -1.62 -4.90 -21.52
CA LEU A 55 -1.11 -4.43 -22.82
C LEU A 55 -1.82 -5.15 -23.98
N PHE A 56 -2.19 -6.42 -23.82
CA PHE A 56 -2.66 -7.24 -24.93
C PHE A 56 -4.12 -7.68 -24.80
N VAL A 57 -4.65 -7.80 -23.59
CA VAL A 57 -5.98 -8.37 -23.30
C VAL A 57 -6.65 -7.57 -22.18
N PRO A 58 -7.95 -7.24 -22.30
CA PRO A 58 -8.70 -6.65 -21.19
C PRO A 58 -8.83 -7.64 -20.02
N HIS A 59 -8.95 -7.13 -18.78
CA HIS A 59 -9.15 -7.96 -17.59
C HIS A 59 -10.62 -8.39 -17.42
N GLY A 60 -11.17 -8.98 -18.48
CA GLY A 60 -12.51 -9.56 -18.48
C GLY A 60 -12.57 -10.89 -17.72
N PHE A 61 -13.76 -11.49 -17.69
CA PHE A 61 -14.02 -12.72 -16.93
C PHE A 61 -13.08 -13.87 -17.28
N ILE A 62 -12.85 -14.14 -18.58
CA ILE A 62 -12.03 -15.28 -19.00
C ILE A 62 -10.59 -15.13 -18.51
N HIS A 63 -10.00 -13.94 -18.73
CA HIS A 63 -8.66 -13.63 -18.26
C HIS A 63 -8.54 -13.81 -16.75
N ASN A 64 -9.44 -13.20 -15.98
CA ASN A 64 -9.38 -13.22 -14.52
C ASN A 64 -9.64 -14.60 -13.93
N SER A 65 -10.56 -15.38 -14.51
CA SER A 65 -10.81 -16.77 -14.09
C SER A 65 -9.58 -17.65 -14.34
N LEU A 66 -8.89 -17.51 -15.48
CA LEU A 66 -7.63 -18.21 -15.72
C LEU A 66 -6.56 -17.80 -14.71
N PHE A 67 -6.43 -16.49 -14.47
CA PHE A 67 -5.49 -15.93 -13.52
C PHE A 67 -5.72 -16.48 -12.10
N LEU A 68 -6.99 -16.49 -11.65
CA LEU A 68 -7.38 -17.03 -10.35
C LEU A 68 -7.06 -18.52 -10.24
N THR A 69 -7.39 -19.32 -11.26
CA THR A 69 -7.14 -20.76 -11.29
C THR A 69 -5.64 -21.08 -11.23
N LEU A 70 -4.79 -20.35 -11.96
CA LEU A 70 -3.33 -20.54 -11.90
C LEU A 70 -2.78 -20.32 -10.48
N GLY A 71 -3.24 -19.27 -9.80
CA GLY A 71 -2.86 -19.01 -8.41
C GLY A 71 -3.37 -20.11 -7.47
N LEU A 72 -4.62 -20.57 -7.63
CA LEU A 72 -5.18 -21.66 -6.83
C LEU A 72 -4.42 -22.98 -7.03
N LEU A 73 -4.05 -23.34 -8.26
CA LEU A 73 -3.23 -24.53 -8.54
C LEU A 73 -1.89 -24.43 -7.82
N ALA A 74 -1.21 -23.29 -7.90
CA ALA A 74 0.05 -23.06 -7.18
C ALA A 74 -0.12 -23.14 -5.65
N PHE A 75 -1.25 -22.66 -5.13
CA PHE A 75 -1.62 -22.76 -3.72
C PHE A 75 -1.80 -24.22 -3.28
N PHE A 76 -2.53 -25.03 -4.04
CA PHE A 76 -2.73 -26.44 -3.71
C PHE A 76 -1.42 -27.24 -3.72
N LEU A 77 -0.48 -26.89 -4.60
CA LEU A 77 0.86 -27.50 -4.61
C LEU A 77 1.65 -27.23 -3.32
N ILE A 78 1.58 -26.02 -2.76
CA ILE A 78 2.27 -25.70 -1.50
C ILE A 78 1.53 -26.25 -0.28
N LEU A 79 0.19 -26.38 -0.35
CA LEU A 79 -0.65 -26.90 0.74
C LEU A 79 -0.33 -28.35 1.11
N LYS A 80 0.21 -29.14 0.17
CA LYS A 80 0.70 -30.52 0.41
C LYS A 80 1.81 -30.57 1.48
N LYS A 81 2.47 -29.45 1.81
CA LYS A 81 3.51 -29.39 2.85
C LYS A 81 2.91 -29.23 4.25
N LYS A 82 3.08 -30.22 5.14
CA LYS A 82 2.54 -30.23 6.52
C LYS A 82 2.84 -28.96 7.34
N LEU A 83 4.04 -28.39 7.21
CA LEU A 83 4.42 -27.15 7.90
C LEU A 83 3.60 -25.92 7.44
N PHE A 84 3.09 -25.94 6.22
CA PHE A 84 2.28 -24.87 5.64
C PHE A 84 0.85 -24.90 6.16
N GLN A 85 0.29 -26.08 6.39
CA GLN A 85 -1.07 -26.26 6.93
C GLN A 85 -1.26 -25.61 8.30
N LYS A 86 -0.23 -25.60 9.17
CA LYS A 86 -0.32 -24.89 10.46
C LYS A 86 -0.42 -23.37 10.28
N LYS A 87 0.22 -22.82 9.24
CA LYS A 87 0.23 -21.38 8.96
C LYS A 87 -1.09 -20.90 8.33
N ILE A 88 -1.79 -21.77 7.58
CA ILE A 88 -3.06 -21.41 6.94
C ILE A 88 -4.16 -21.10 7.96
N LYS A 89 -4.15 -21.76 9.12
CA LYS A 89 -5.13 -21.51 10.20
C LYS A 89 -5.06 -20.07 10.70
N LEU A 90 -3.84 -19.55 10.90
CA LEU A 90 -3.64 -18.15 11.28
C LEU A 90 -4.13 -17.21 10.17
N THR A 91 -3.82 -17.53 8.91
CA THR A 91 -4.25 -16.74 7.76
C THR A 91 -5.78 -16.63 7.69
N LEU A 92 -6.49 -17.77 7.83
CA LEU A 92 -7.95 -17.82 7.81
C LEU A 92 -8.57 -17.08 9.01
N LEU A 93 -7.97 -17.19 10.19
CA LEU A 93 -8.46 -16.47 11.37
C LEU A 93 -8.36 -14.95 11.16
N VAL A 94 -7.19 -14.45 10.77
CA VAL A 94 -6.96 -13.02 10.53
C VAL A 94 -7.84 -12.52 9.38
N SER A 95 -7.93 -13.27 8.27
CA SER A 95 -8.77 -12.86 7.13
C SER A 95 -10.25 -12.81 7.48
N SER A 96 -10.74 -13.73 8.33
CA SER A 96 -12.14 -13.73 8.75
C SER A 96 -12.47 -12.54 9.65
N ILE A 97 -11.58 -12.17 10.58
CA ILE A 97 -11.75 -10.96 11.39
C ILE A 97 -11.78 -9.71 10.51
N LEU A 98 -10.86 -9.61 9.54
CA LEU A 98 -10.76 -8.44 8.67
C LEU A 98 -11.85 -8.34 7.59
N PHE A 99 -12.58 -9.44 7.33
CA PHE A 99 -13.67 -9.48 6.35
C PHE A 99 -14.77 -8.44 6.66
N ILE A 100 -15.07 -8.20 7.94
CA ILE A 100 -16.07 -7.20 8.34
C ILE A 100 -15.75 -5.80 7.81
N GLY A 101 -14.47 -5.50 7.63
CA GLY A 101 -14.08 -4.19 7.12
C GLY A 101 -14.56 -3.95 5.69
N ILE A 102 -14.70 -5.00 4.88
CA ILE A 102 -15.12 -4.96 3.46
C ILE A 102 -16.64 -4.75 3.35
N LEU A 103 -17.40 -5.13 4.37
CA LEU A 103 -18.85 -4.91 4.43
C LEU A 103 -19.14 -3.43 4.67
N MET A 104 -19.24 -2.65 3.60
CA MET A 104 -19.48 -1.21 3.66
C MET A 104 -20.42 -0.77 2.54
N TYR A 105 -21.29 0.19 2.82
CA TYR A 105 -22.08 0.87 1.79
C TYR A 105 -21.27 1.95 1.09
N LYS A 106 -20.66 2.87 1.87
CA LYS A 106 -19.89 3.99 1.35
C LYS A 106 -18.42 3.60 1.18
N THR A 107 -17.96 3.59 -0.06
CA THR A 107 -16.55 3.39 -0.43
C THR A 107 -15.69 4.64 -0.18
N HIS A 108 -14.42 4.59 -0.57
CA HIS A 108 -13.50 5.73 -0.52
C HIS A 108 -14.04 6.94 -1.28
N ASP A 109 -13.72 8.15 -0.82
CA ASP A 109 -14.24 9.39 -1.43
C ASP A 109 -13.80 9.54 -2.89
N ASP A 110 -12.55 9.16 -3.20
CA ASP A 110 -12.03 9.12 -4.58
C ASP A 110 -12.54 7.93 -5.43
N PHE A 111 -13.35 7.03 -4.84
CA PHE A 111 -13.68 5.76 -5.48
C PHE A 111 -14.44 5.97 -6.79
N PHE A 112 -15.53 6.74 -6.76
CA PHE A 112 -16.30 7.07 -7.97
C PHE A 112 -15.62 8.09 -8.86
N TYR A 113 -14.70 8.88 -8.30
CA TYR A 113 -14.00 9.92 -9.02
C TYR A 113 -12.96 9.38 -10.00
N TYR A 114 -12.08 8.46 -9.56
CA TYR A 114 -11.16 7.79 -10.48
C TYR A 114 -10.83 6.32 -10.16
N HIS A 115 -10.97 5.83 -8.93
CA HIS A 115 -10.53 4.45 -8.63
C HIS A 115 -11.36 3.41 -9.38
N PHE A 116 -12.68 3.56 -9.32
CA PHE A 116 -13.64 2.70 -9.99
C PHE A 116 -13.55 2.82 -11.51
N PRO A 117 -13.70 4.01 -12.15
CA PRO A 117 -13.64 4.09 -13.61
C PRO A 117 -12.25 3.72 -14.17
N TYR A 118 -11.15 3.94 -13.43
CA TYR A 118 -9.84 3.39 -13.82
C TYR A 118 -9.84 1.86 -13.79
N THR A 119 -10.39 1.26 -12.74
CA THR A 119 -10.45 -0.21 -12.64
C THR A 119 -11.36 -0.80 -13.72
N ILE A 120 -12.48 -0.15 -14.04
CA ILE A 120 -13.37 -0.60 -15.12
C ILE A 120 -12.72 -0.47 -16.49
N SER A 121 -11.97 0.59 -16.76
CA SER A 121 -11.27 0.71 -18.05
C SER A 121 -10.27 -0.42 -18.29
N LEU A 122 -9.63 -0.93 -17.24
CA LEU A 122 -8.75 -2.11 -17.31
C LEU A 122 -9.52 -3.42 -17.57
N ILE A 123 -10.76 -3.51 -17.09
CA ILE A 123 -11.63 -4.68 -17.27
C ILE A 123 -12.19 -4.73 -18.69
N GLU A 124 -12.55 -3.58 -19.25
CA GLU A 124 -13.24 -3.48 -20.54
C GLU A 124 -12.28 -3.34 -21.71
N PHE A 125 -11.14 -2.66 -21.51
CA PHE A 125 -10.22 -2.31 -22.59
C PHE A 125 -8.81 -2.83 -22.35
N LYS A 126 -8.10 -3.05 -23.45
CA LYS A 126 -6.64 -3.16 -23.46
C LYS A 126 -6.03 -1.80 -23.09
N LYS A 127 -4.73 -1.75 -22.88
CA LYS A 127 -4.02 -0.51 -22.50
C LYS A 127 -4.42 0.68 -23.37
N ILE A 128 -4.84 1.76 -22.70
CA ILE A 128 -5.19 3.04 -23.32
C ILE A 128 -4.07 4.05 -23.04
N PHE A 129 -3.60 4.74 -24.08
CA PHE A 129 -2.66 5.85 -23.94
C PHE A 129 -3.42 7.16 -23.73
N GLY A 130 -2.91 8.03 -22.87
CA GLY A 130 -3.52 9.34 -22.62
C GLY A 130 -4.69 9.38 -21.66
N LEU A 131 -4.92 8.33 -20.84
CA LEU A 131 -6.01 8.32 -19.86
C LEU A 131 -5.99 9.55 -18.92
N GLY A 132 -4.80 10.12 -18.65
CA GLY A 132 -4.64 11.33 -17.85
C GLY A 132 -5.26 12.60 -18.44
N ASN A 133 -5.66 12.57 -19.72
CA ASN A 133 -6.38 13.66 -20.36
C ASN A 133 -7.88 13.65 -20.03
N LEU A 134 -8.44 12.55 -19.52
CA LEU A 134 -9.84 12.48 -19.09
C LEU A 134 -10.08 13.23 -17.79
N GLU A 135 -9.21 13.04 -16.81
CA GLU A 135 -9.33 13.64 -15.48
C GLU A 135 -7.99 13.56 -14.73
N HIS A 136 -7.74 14.47 -13.77
CA HIS A 136 -6.44 14.53 -13.10
C HIS A 136 -6.12 13.28 -12.25
N GLY A 137 -7.14 12.54 -11.81
CA GLY A 137 -6.97 11.30 -11.05
C GLY A 137 -6.29 10.19 -11.86
N PHE A 138 -6.53 10.12 -13.18
CA PHE A 138 -5.94 9.12 -14.07
C PHE A 138 -4.44 9.37 -14.33
N ARG A 139 -3.93 10.57 -14.00
CA ARG A 139 -2.54 10.97 -14.22
C ARG A 139 -1.57 10.29 -13.26
N THR A 140 -2.06 9.85 -12.09
CA THR A 140 -1.27 9.16 -11.05
C THR A 140 -1.83 7.77 -10.76
N PRO A 141 -1.76 6.84 -11.75
CA PRO A 141 -2.33 5.51 -11.58
C PRO A 141 -1.65 4.76 -10.43
N SER A 142 -2.44 3.99 -9.68
CA SER A 142 -1.94 3.10 -8.64
C SER A 142 -1.97 1.65 -9.11
N SER A 143 -0.95 0.88 -8.75
CA SER A 143 -0.94 -0.58 -8.93
C SER A 143 -2.15 -1.28 -8.32
N ILE A 144 -2.78 -0.71 -7.29
CA ILE A 144 -3.95 -1.34 -6.69
C ILE A 144 -5.13 -1.42 -7.67
N PHE A 145 -5.24 -0.54 -8.68
CA PHE A 145 -6.29 -0.62 -9.69
C PHE A 145 -6.10 -1.82 -10.62
N TYR A 146 -4.84 -2.05 -11.03
CA TYR A 146 -4.44 -3.24 -11.77
C TYR A 146 -4.68 -4.52 -10.98
N PHE A 147 -4.35 -4.51 -9.68
CA PHE A 147 -4.63 -5.62 -8.80
C PHE A 147 -6.14 -5.88 -8.63
N ASN A 148 -6.91 -4.83 -8.37
CA ASN A 148 -8.36 -4.87 -8.20
C ASN A 148 -9.12 -5.33 -9.44
N SER A 149 -8.64 -4.97 -10.63
CA SER A 149 -9.26 -5.38 -11.89
C SER A 149 -9.26 -6.89 -12.09
N LEU A 150 -8.33 -7.62 -11.46
CA LEU A 150 -8.28 -9.09 -11.48
C LEU A 150 -9.41 -9.75 -10.66
N PHE A 151 -10.15 -8.96 -9.86
CA PHE A 151 -11.24 -9.47 -9.02
C PHE A 151 -12.61 -9.41 -9.69
N TYR A 152 -12.66 -8.99 -10.96
CA TYR A 152 -13.87 -9.08 -11.77
C TYR A 152 -14.07 -10.54 -12.23
N LEU A 153 -15.01 -11.24 -11.58
CA LEU A 153 -15.25 -12.69 -11.71
C LEU A 153 -16.73 -12.98 -12.03
N PRO A 154 -17.07 -14.02 -12.81
CA PRO A 154 -18.43 -14.23 -13.33
C PRO A 154 -19.58 -14.16 -12.32
N PHE A 155 -19.42 -14.73 -11.12
CA PHE A 155 -20.49 -14.78 -10.10
C PHE A 155 -20.47 -13.60 -9.12
N LEU A 156 -19.35 -12.88 -9.03
CA LEU A 156 -19.17 -11.77 -8.08
C LEU A 156 -19.24 -10.42 -8.79
N GLU A 157 -19.08 -10.42 -10.10
CA GLU A 157 -19.01 -9.24 -10.96
C GLU A 157 -18.11 -8.17 -10.35
N LYS A 158 -18.66 -7.00 -10.02
CA LYS A 158 -17.94 -5.84 -9.47
C LYS A 158 -17.82 -5.88 -7.95
N SER A 159 -18.45 -6.84 -7.25
CA SER A 159 -18.59 -6.82 -5.78
C SER A 159 -17.28 -6.74 -5.00
N LEU A 160 -16.18 -7.32 -5.52
CA LEU A 160 -14.89 -7.39 -4.83
C LEU A 160 -13.80 -6.48 -5.41
N ILE A 161 -14.09 -5.68 -6.43
CA ILE A 161 -13.04 -4.86 -7.07
C ILE A 161 -12.51 -3.74 -6.17
N HIS A 162 -13.18 -3.42 -5.06
CA HIS A 162 -12.67 -2.45 -4.08
C HIS A 162 -11.85 -3.11 -2.95
N SER A 163 -11.74 -4.45 -2.95
CA SER A 163 -11.20 -5.19 -1.81
C SER A 163 -9.67 -5.21 -1.74
N GLY A 164 -8.92 -4.78 -2.76
CA GLY A 164 -7.45 -4.88 -2.81
C GLY A 164 -6.73 -4.44 -1.52
N ALA A 165 -7.16 -3.33 -0.93
CA ALA A 165 -6.54 -2.77 0.28
C ALA A 165 -6.61 -3.72 1.48
N VAL A 166 -7.64 -4.56 1.59
CA VAL A 166 -7.76 -5.53 2.69
C VAL A 166 -6.68 -6.59 2.60
N TYR A 167 -6.25 -7.01 1.41
CA TYR A 167 -5.21 -8.03 1.28
C TYR A 167 -3.85 -7.51 1.76
N PHE A 168 -3.53 -6.24 1.50
CA PHE A 168 -2.37 -5.59 2.11
C PHE A 168 -2.46 -5.62 3.64
N LEU A 169 -3.64 -5.31 4.20
CA LEU A 169 -3.88 -5.32 5.64
C LEU A 169 -3.75 -6.72 6.25
N ILE A 170 -4.33 -7.75 5.62
CA ILE A 170 -4.27 -9.15 6.05
C ILE A 170 -2.82 -9.63 6.11
N PHE A 171 -2.09 -9.51 4.99
CA PHE A 171 -0.75 -10.07 4.92
C PHE A 171 0.25 -9.31 5.79
N SER A 172 0.05 -8.01 5.98
CA SER A 172 0.83 -7.21 6.94
C SER A 172 0.54 -7.61 8.38
N ASN A 173 -0.73 -7.80 8.75
CA ASN A 173 -1.10 -8.33 10.07
C ASN A 173 -0.45 -9.69 10.32
N ILE A 174 -0.53 -10.60 9.36
CA ILE A 174 0.09 -11.92 9.49
C ILE A 174 1.62 -11.81 9.60
N PHE A 175 2.25 -10.91 8.83
CA PHE A 175 3.69 -10.64 8.94
C PHE A 175 4.08 -10.25 10.36
N PHE A 176 3.42 -9.25 10.95
CA PHE A 176 3.74 -8.79 12.30
C PHE A 176 3.44 -9.85 13.37
N ILE A 177 2.29 -10.54 13.28
CA ILE A 177 1.95 -11.63 14.21
C ILE A 177 3.02 -12.73 14.15
N GLN A 178 3.41 -13.18 12.95
CA GLN A 178 4.48 -14.18 12.81
C GLN A 178 5.80 -13.67 13.34
N LYS A 179 6.13 -12.39 13.12
CA LYS A 179 7.36 -11.78 13.63
C LYS A 179 7.39 -11.78 15.15
N ILE A 180 6.31 -11.37 15.79
CA ILE A 180 6.15 -11.31 17.24
C ILE A 180 6.26 -12.70 17.85
N PHE A 181 5.43 -13.65 17.43
CA PHE A 181 5.41 -14.99 18.04
C PHE A 181 6.68 -15.81 17.75
N ASN A 182 7.35 -15.61 16.61
CA ASN A 182 8.65 -16.24 16.36
C ASN A 182 9.73 -15.69 17.30
N GLN A 183 9.70 -14.41 17.62
CA GLN A 183 10.64 -13.80 18.57
C GLN A 183 10.38 -14.26 20.01
N LEU A 184 9.11 -14.30 20.42
CA LEU A 184 8.71 -14.85 21.72
C LEU A 184 9.15 -16.31 21.88
N LYS A 185 8.86 -17.15 20.88
CA LYS A 185 9.26 -18.56 20.88
C LYS A 185 10.77 -18.75 21.01
N ASN A 186 11.56 -17.89 20.37
CA ASN A 186 13.02 -17.92 20.40
C ASN A 186 13.61 -17.15 21.59
N LYS A 187 12.79 -16.68 22.54
CA LYS A 187 13.19 -15.86 23.69
C LYS A 187 14.02 -14.63 23.30
N ARG A 188 13.74 -14.05 22.12
CA ARG A 188 14.36 -12.81 21.63
C ARG A 188 13.44 -11.65 21.96
N PHE A 189 13.77 -10.93 23.02
CA PHE A 189 12.97 -9.83 23.53
C PHE A 189 13.63 -8.48 23.26
N ASP A 190 13.89 -8.19 21.98
CA ASP A 190 14.59 -6.96 21.56
C ASP A 190 13.61 -5.85 21.13
N PHE A 191 14.15 -4.68 20.77
CA PHE A 191 13.32 -3.58 20.28
C PHE A 191 12.56 -3.89 18.98
N ILE A 192 12.98 -4.88 18.17
CA ILE A 192 12.25 -5.29 16.95
C ILE A 192 10.94 -5.98 17.33
N LEU A 193 10.92 -6.79 18.39
CA LEU A 193 9.69 -7.37 18.94
C LEU A 193 8.68 -6.26 19.30
N ILE A 194 9.13 -5.25 20.04
CA ILE A 194 8.29 -4.15 20.51
C ILE A 194 7.83 -3.27 19.34
N LEU A 195 8.72 -2.93 18.41
CA LEU A 195 8.38 -2.16 17.22
C LEU A 195 7.36 -2.90 16.34
N SER A 196 7.50 -4.22 16.20
CA SER A 196 6.52 -5.06 15.49
C SER A 196 5.15 -5.05 16.16
N LEU A 197 5.11 -5.09 17.50
CA LEU A 197 3.88 -5.00 18.27
C LEU A 197 3.22 -3.63 18.11
N LEU A 198 3.95 -2.54 18.35
CA LEU A 198 3.41 -1.19 18.21
C LEU A 198 2.87 -0.92 16.79
N SER A 199 3.59 -1.40 15.77
CA SER A 199 3.13 -1.31 14.37
C SER A 199 1.82 -2.07 14.15
N LEU A 200 1.69 -3.29 14.69
CA LEU A 200 0.46 -4.09 14.59
C LEU A 200 -0.73 -3.42 15.30
N LEU A 201 -0.50 -2.90 16.50
CA LEU A 201 -1.53 -2.17 17.26
C LEU A 201 -1.98 -0.92 16.50
N PHE A 202 -1.03 -0.13 15.99
CA PHE A 202 -1.27 1.06 15.18
C PHE A 202 -2.16 0.75 13.97
N ILE A 203 -1.77 -0.25 13.17
CA ILE A 203 -2.46 -0.58 11.93
C ILE A 203 -3.93 -0.95 12.20
N ASN A 204 -4.21 -1.80 13.19
CA ASN A 204 -5.58 -2.25 13.45
C ASN A 204 -6.45 -1.21 14.16
N THR A 205 -5.86 -0.26 14.88
CA THR A 205 -6.63 0.77 15.61
C THR A 205 -6.87 2.03 14.78
N ILE A 206 -5.85 2.49 14.06
CA ILE A 206 -5.89 3.75 13.29
C ILE A 206 -6.38 3.48 11.86
N PHE A 207 -5.92 2.41 11.21
CA PHE A 207 -6.36 2.06 9.84
C PHE A 207 -7.53 1.07 9.80
N HIS A 208 -8.41 1.14 10.81
CA HIS A 208 -9.54 0.21 10.95
C HIS A 208 -10.59 0.33 9.83
N ARG A 209 -10.77 1.53 9.24
CA ARG A 209 -11.78 1.77 8.22
C ARG A 209 -11.22 1.61 6.82
N LEU A 210 -11.57 0.51 6.14
CA LEU A 210 -11.13 0.22 4.77
C LEU A 210 -11.54 1.29 3.74
N ALA A 211 -12.71 1.92 3.91
CA ALA A 211 -13.15 3.01 3.05
C ALA A 211 -12.16 4.19 3.02
N GLU A 212 -11.29 4.36 4.02
CA GLU A 212 -10.31 5.44 4.06
C GLU A 212 -8.90 5.00 3.60
N HIS A 213 -8.72 3.74 3.19
CA HIS A 213 -7.41 3.27 2.72
C HIS A 213 -7.01 3.91 1.41
N GLY A 214 -7.97 3.98 0.48
CA GLY A 214 -7.71 4.41 -0.89
C GLY A 214 -6.51 3.66 -1.45
N THR A 215 -5.59 4.42 -2.05
CA THR A 215 -4.31 3.93 -2.57
C THR A 215 -3.14 4.18 -1.61
N ASP A 216 -3.33 5.05 -0.59
CA ASP A 216 -2.25 5.59 0.25
C ASP A 216 -1.94 4.71 1.46
N ARG A 217 -2.96 4.28 2.22
CA ARG A 217 -2.73 3.59 3.51
C ARG A 217 -2.02 2.24 3.36
N SER A 218 -2.22 1.55 2.23
CA SER A 218 -1.50 0.30 1.94
C SER A 218 0.01 0.52 1.89
N ALA A 219 0.50 1.61 1.29
CA ALA A 219 1.92 1.94 1.27
C ALA A 219 2.44 2.31 2.67
N LEU A 220 1.64 3.07 3.43
CA LEU A 220 1.95 3.45 4.81
C LEU A 220 2.13 2.23 5.73
N ILE A 221 1.31 1.19 5.56
CA ILE A 221 1.47 -0.10 6.26
C ILE A 221 2.78 -0.79 5.85
N LEU A 222 3.10 -0.83 4.56
CA LEU A 222 4.31 -1.46 4.06
C LEU A 222 5.59 -0.75 4.54
N ILE A 223 5.54 0.57 4.78
CA ILE A 223 6.68 1.32 5.33
C ILE A 223 7.03 0.85 6.76
N PHE A 224 6.05 0.41 7.58
CA PHE A 224 6.37 -0.24 8.86
C PHE A 224 7.13 -1.56 8.66
N ILE A 225 6.73 -2.38 7.68
CA ILE A 225 7.42 -3.64 7.33
C ILE A 225 8.84 -3.35 6.85
N LEU A 226 9.00 -2.33 6.01
CA LEU A 226 10.29 -1.86 5.51
C LEU A 226 11.22 -1.45 6.68
N ALA A 227 10.69 -0.71 7.66
CA ALA A 227 11.43 -0.35 8.86
C ALA A 227 11.90 -1.57 9.67
N ILE A 228 11.04 -2.59 9.82
CA ILE A 228 11.42 -3.84 10.49
C ILE A 228 12.56 -4.54 9.75
N TYR A 229 12.48 -4.70 8.42
CA TYR A 229 13.56 -5.35 7.66
C TYR A 229 14.86 -4.58 7.73
N TYR A 230 14.80 -3.25 7.61
CA TYR A 230 15.98 -2.42 7.66
C TYR A 230 16.68 -2.54 9.01
N LEU A 231 15.94 -2.31 10.10
CA LEU A 231 16.49 -2.33 11.46
C LEU A 231 16.95 -3.73 11.88
N GLU A 232 16.25 -4.79 11.46
CA GLU A 232 16.73 -6.15 11.68
C GLU A 232 18.03 -6.41 10.91
N GLY A 233 18.12 -5.95 9.66
CA GLY A 233 19.31 -6.10 8.83
C GLY A 233 20.54 -5.45 9.42
N THR A 234 20.45 -4.18 9.81
CA THR A 234 21.59 -3.44 10.38
C THR A 234 22.02 -3.95 11.76
N ASN A 235 21.12 -4.58 12.52
CA ASN A 235 21.41 -5.12 13.85
C ASN A 235 21.82 -6.62 13.82
N LYS A 236 21.92 -7.23 12.63
CA LYS A 236 22.48 -8.59 12.47
C LYS A 236 23.99 -8.56 12.25
N LYS A 237 24.61 -9.73 12.35
CA LYS A 237 26.02 -9.93 12.02
C LYS A 237 26.25 -9.52 10.56
N LEU A 238 27.22 -8.65 10.34
CA LEU A 238 27.70 -8.24 9.01
C LEU A 238 28.31 -9.46 8.29
N ASN A 239 27.56 -10.06 7.36
CA ASN A 239 28.03 -11.08 6.42
C ASN A 239 27.22 -11.02 5.09
N GLU A 240 27.75 -11.65 4.03
CA GLU A 240 27.12 -11.66 2.70
C GLU A 240 25.72 -12.28 2.71
N THR A 241 25.52 -13.35 3.46
CA THR A 241 24.24 -14.07 3.52
C THR A 241 23.13 -13.20 4.12
N ASN A 242 23.42 -12.47 5.21
CA ASN A 242 22.46 -11.58 5.84
C ASN A 242 22.20 -10.38 4.94
N PHE A 243 23.24 -9.79 4.33
CA PHE A 243 23.06 -8.69 3.39
C PHE A 243 22.12 -9.09 2.25
N LYS A 244 22.41 -10.21 1.56
CA LYS A 244 21.58 -10.73 0.48
C LYS A 244 20.14 -10.94 0.94
N HIS A 245 19.94 -11.53 2.12
CA HIS A 245 18.60 -11.77 2.67
C HIS A 245 17.79 -10.48 2.87
N TYR A 246 18.38 -9.45 3.50
CA TYR A 246 17.66 -8.19 3.76
C TYR A 246 17.54 -7.34 2.51
N TYR A 247 18.55 -7.32 1.64
CA TYR A 247 18.48 -6.67 0.33
C TYR A 247 17.28 -7.19 -0.47
N GLN A 248 17.14 -8.51 -0.59
CA GLN A 248 16.02 -9.12 -1.32
C GLN A 248 14.66 -8.68 -0.76
N LYS A 249 14.50 -8.70 0.58
CA LYS A 249 13.23 -8.33 1.24
C LYS A 249 12.92 -6.84 1.16
N ILE A 250 13.95 -5.99 1.28
CA ILE A 250 13.84 -4.54 1.17
C ILE A 250 13.49 -4.15 -0.26
N SER A 251 14.16 -4.71 -1.27
CA SER A 251 13.88 -4.45 -2.68
C SER A 251 12.45 -4.85 -3.08
N ILE A 252 11.99 -6.05 -2.68
CA ILE A 252 10.61 -6.49 -2.94
C ILE A 252 9.59 -5.54 -2.29
N THR A 253 9.81 -5.17 -1.02
CA THR A 253 8.91 -4.26 -0.29
C THR A 253 8.89 -2.87 -0.91
N ILE A 254 10.05 -2.31 -1.27
CA ILE A 254 10.16 -0.98 -1.89
C ILE A 254 9.50 -0.97 -3.26
N LEU A 255 9.69 -2.01 -4.08
CA LEU A 255 9.03 -2.10 -5.39
C LEU A 255 7.50 -2.06 -5.24
N LEU A 256 6.96 -2.78 -4.25
CA LEU A 256 5.51 -2.76 -3.96
C LEU A 256 5.03 -1.40 -3.42
N ILE A 257 5.85 -0.70 -2.62
CA ILE A 257 5.52 0.65 -2.14
C ILE A 257 5.48 1.64 -3.33
N ILE A 258 6.51 1.64 -4.18
CA ILE A 258 6.60 2.55 -5.33
C ILE A 258 5.47 2.30 -6.32
N SER A 259 5.11 1.03 -6.54
CA SER A 259 4.03 0.70 -7.46
C SER A 259 2.68 1.27 -7.02
N LEU A 260 2.48 1.55 -5.73
CA LEU A 260 1.23 2.13 -5.24
C LEU A 260 1.09 3.60 -5.62
N LYS A 261 2.15 4.41 -5.49
CA LYS A 261 2.20 5.80 -5.98
C LYS A 261 3.63 6.27 -6.24
N SER A 262 3.78 7.16 -7.22
CA SER A 262 5.07 7.70 -7.67
C SER A 262 5.86 8.46 -6.60
N PHE A 263 5.20 9.23 -5.73
CA PHE A 263 5.92 10.00 -4.70
C PHE A 263 6.62 9.13 -3.65
N TYR A 264 6.24 7.85 -3.52
CA TYR A 264 6.95 6.92 -2.65
C TYR A 264 8.31 6.47 -3.22
N LEU A 265 8.70 6.92 -4.42
CA LEU A 265 10.05 6.72 -4.96
C LEU A 265 11.15 7.19 -3.99
N ILE A 266 10.87 8.18 -3.14
CA ILE A 266 11.80 8.67 -2.12
C ILE A 266 12.31 7.56 -1.19
N TYR A 267 11.52 6.51 -0.93
CA TYR A 267 11.92 5.38 -0.07
C TYR A 267 13.02 4.49 -0.69
N THR A 268 13.33 4.64 -1.98
CA THR A 268 14.52 4.01 -2.60
C THR A 268 15.83 4.41 -1.93
N ILE A 269 15.87 5.57 -1.26
CA ILE A 269 17.04 6.01 -0.51
C ILE A 269 17.48 4.98 0.53
N LEU A 270 16.55 4.21 1.10
CA LEU A 270 16.86 3.17 2.07
C LEU A 270 17.71 2.03 1.48
N ILE A 271 17.63 1.76 0.18
CA ILE A 271 18.53 0.80 -0.50
C ILE A 271 19.96 1.38 -0.54
N LEU A 272 20.10 2.66 -0.87
CA LEU A 272 21.41 3.35 -0.91
C LEU A 272 22.06 3.37 0.47
N ILE A 273 21.28 3.67 1.52
CA ILE A 273 21.77 3.67 2.89
C ILE A 273 22.15 2.26 3.34
N LEU A 274 21.38 1.23 2.94
CA LEU A 274 21.76 -0.16 3.20
C LEU A 274 23.11 -0.52 2.55
N PHE A 275 23.35 -0.09 1.31
CA PHE A 275 24.65 -0.25 0.66
C PHE A 275 25.77 0.47 1.43
N PHE A 276 25.52 1.68 1.93
CA PHE A 276 26.49 2.42 2.74
C PHE A 276 26.83 1.71 4.07
N GLU A 277 25.83 1.21 4.80
CA GLU A 277 26.01 0.47 6.05
C GLU A 277 26.83 -0.82 5.87
N PHE A 278 26.60 -1.51 4.75
CA PHE A 278 27.28 -2.76 4.41
C PHE A 278 28.51 -2.60 3.51
N ARG A 279 29.00 -1.36 3.29
CA ARG A 279 30.09 -1.05 2.36
C ARG A 279 31.33 -1.93 2.53
N LYS A 280 31.70 -2.24 3.78
CA LYS A 280 32.87 -3.09 4.10
C LYS A 280 32.77 -4.48 3.47
N ILE A 281 31.57 -5.03 3.35
CA ILE A 281 31.32 -6.34 2.74
C ILE A 281 31.16 -6.20 1.23
N LEU A 282 30.45 -5.17 0.78
CA LEU A 282 30.15 -4.97 -0.64
C LEU A 282 31.38 -4.79 -1.50
N PHE A 283 32.37 -4.05 -0.99
CA PHE A 283 33.64 -3.83 -1.69
C PHE A 283 34.64 -4.99 -1.51
N LYS A 284 34.43 -5.88 -0.54
CA LYS A 284 35.22 -7.09 -0.42
C LYS A 284 34.89 -8.00 -1.62
N GLU A 285 35.92 -8.44 -2.35
CA GLU A 285 35.80 -9.39 -3.47
C GLU A 285 34.79 -8.97 -4.55
N SER A 286 34.52 -7.66 -4.68
CA SER A 286 33.52 -7.11 -5.60
C SER A 286 32.11 -7.68 -5.45
N PHE A 287 31.70 -8.03 -4.22
CA PHE A 287 30.37 -8.60 -3.91
C PHE A 287 29.20 -7.75 -4.43
N TYR A 288 29.36 -6.43 -4.53
CA TYR A 288 28.37 -5.53 -5.16
C TYR A 288 27.95 -5.99 -6.56
N LYS A 289 28.88 -6.51 -7.39
CA LYS A 289 28.56 -7.03 -8.73
C LYS A 289 27.59 -8.21 -8.62
N LYS A 290 27.87 -9.17 -7.72
CA LYS A 290 26.99 -10.32 -7.49
C LYS A 290 25.58 -9.87 -7.12
N ILE A 291 25.45 -8.83 -6.29
CA ILE A 291 24.15 -8.26 -5.91
C ILE A 291 23.41 -7.63 -7.08
N PHE A 292 24.08 -6.86 -7.94
CA PHE A 292 23.44 -6.27 -9.13
C PHE A 292 22.92 -7.33 -10.12
N PHE A 293 23.58 -8.49 -10.20
CA PHE A 293 23.18 -9.62 -11.04
C PHE A 293 22.20 -10.61 -10.35
N GLU A 294 21.75 -10.34 -9.11
CA GLU A 294 20.73 -11.17 -8.46
C GLU A 294 19.37 -11.06 -9.14
N ARG A 295 18.58 -12.14 -9.11
CA ARG A 295 17.23 -12.20 -9.70
C ARG A 295 16.29 -11.11 -9.17
N VAL A 296 16.42 -10.76 -7.88
CA VAL A 296 15.60 -9.70 -7.27
C VAL A 296 15.97 -8.32 -7.81
N SER A 297 17.22 -8.08 -8.19
CA SER A 297 17.67 -6.83 -8.78
C SER A 297 17.05 -6.62 -10.16
N TYR A 298 17.04 -7.66 -11.00
CA TYR A 298 16.32 -7.64 -12.27
C TYR A 298 14.82 -7.47 -12.09
N TYR A 299 14.22 -8.18 -11.15
CA TYR A 299 12.80 -8.03 -10.83
C TYR A 299 12.46 -6.60 -10.38
N PHE A 300 13.32 -5.99 -9.57
CA PHE A 300 13.19 -4.60 -9.14
C PHE A 300 13.23 -3.64 -10.33
N LEU A 301 14.20 -3.80 -11.23
CA LEU A 301 14.37 -2.96 -12.41
C LEU A 301 13.19 -3.10 -13.39
N ILE A 302 12.82 -4.33 -13.74
CA ILE A 302 11.72 -4.61 -14.67
C ILE A 302 10.39 -4.11 -14.08
N GLY A 303 10.12 -4.39 -12.80
CA GLY A 303 8.92 -3.91 -12.13
C GLY A 303 8.83 -2.39 -12.08
N SER A 304 9.95 -1.72 -11.79
CA SER A 304 10.01 -0.25 -11.79
C SER A 304 9.80 0.32 -13.19
N ALA A 305 10.41 -0.29 -14.22
CA ALA A 305 10.24 0.13 -15.61
C ALA A 305 8.78 0.01 -16.08
N ILE A 306 8.09 -1.09 -15.74
CA ILE A 306 6.68 -1.30 -16.06
C ILE A 306 5.79 -0.24 -15.37
N PHE A 307 6.06 0.05 -14.11
CA PHE A 307 5.32 1.08 -13.36
C PHE A 307 5.53 2.48 -13.94
N ILE A 308 6.79 2.85 -14.23
CA ILE A 308 7.13 4.13 -14.87
C ILE A 308 6.48 4.22 -16.25
N PHE A 309 6.54 3.15 -17.05
CA PHE A 309 5.88 3.08 -18.34
C PHE A 309 4.36 3.30 -18.23
N THR A 310 3.72 2.75 -17.19
CA THR A 310 2.29 2.98 -16.96
C THR A 310 2.01 4.45 -16.67
N THR A 311 2.79 5.11 -15.82
CA THR A 311 2.64 6.54 -15.52
C THR A 311 2.85 7.40 -16.78
N PHE A 312 3.88 7.05 -17.54
CA PHE A 312 4.21 7.70 -18.81
C PHE A 312 3.09 7.53 -19.85
N SER A 313 2.57 6.32 -20.04
CA SER A 313 1.47 6.06 -20.98
C SER A 313 0.20 6.85 -20.64
N ASN A 314 -0.05 7.15 -19.36
CA ASN A 314 -1.23 7.91 -18.96
C ASN A 314 -1.05 9.43 -19.14
N SER A 315 0.15 9.96 -18.94
CA SER A 315 0.37 11.41 -18.75
C SER A 315 1.45 12.04 -19.64
N GLY A 316 2.31 11.24 -20.26
CA GLY A 316 3.54 11.70 -20.92
C GLY A 316 4.72 11.95 -19.98
N CYS A 317 4.55 11.74 -18.67
CA CYS A 317 5.59 11.94 -17.65
C CYS A 317 6.08 10.62 -17.07
N LEU A 318 7.40 10.45 -16.92
CA LEU A 318 7.96 9.28 -16.24
C LEU A 318 7.59 9.29 -14.75
N ILE A 319 7.59 10.47 -14.12
CA ILE A 319 7.17 10.69 -12.73
C ILE A 319 6.23 11.91 -12.71
N TYR A 320 4.92 11.69 -12.61
CA TYR A 320 3.96 12.79 -12.49
C TYR A 320 3.84 13.26 -11.02
N PRO A 321 3.79 14.59 -10.72
CA PRO A 321 3.82 15.75 -11.61
C PRO A 321 5.22 16.41 -11.73
N ALA A 322 6.31 15.64 -11.76
CA ALA A 322 7.65 16.20 -11.94
C ALA A 322 7.87 16.62 -13.41
N SER A 323 7.61 17.89 -13.71
CA SER A 323 7.59 18.45 -15.09
C SER A 323 8.86 18.21 -15.89
N PHE A 324 10.03 18.15 -15.23
CA PHE A 324 11.32 17.85 -15.88
C PHE A 324 11.42 16.40 -16.40
N THR A 325 10.52 15.51 -15.99
CA THR A 325 10.45 14.12 -16.46
C THR A 325 9.40 13.90 -17.55
N CYS A 326 8.77 14.97 -18.05
CA CYS A 326 7.69 14.92 -19.03
C CYS A 326 8.20 15.14 -20.46
N ILE A 327 7.73 14.30 -21.38
CA ILE A 327 8.02 14.38 -22.81
C ILE A 327 6.75 14.84 -23.52
N ASP A 328 6.78 16.04 -24.09
CA ASP A 328 5.65 16.74 -24.71
C ASP A 328 5.49 16.50 -26.22
N SER A 329 6.37 15.70 -26.83
CA SER A 329 6.32 15.38 -28.26
C SER A 329 5.22 14.39 -28.65
N PHE A 330 4.65 13.63 -27.70
CA PHE A 330 3.60 12.66 -27.97
C PHE A 330 2.21 13.32 -27.96
N SER A 331 1.32 12.87 -28.85
CA SER A 331 -0.01 13.50 -29.04
C SER A 331 -0.91 13.45 -27.80
N TRP A 332 -0.71 12.46 -26.92
CA TRP A 332 -1.47 12.28 -25.69
C TRP A 332 -0.79 12.87 -24.45
N SER A 333 0.40 13.45 -24.58
CA SER A 333 1.14 14.00 -23.44
C SER A 333 0.45 15.24 -22.87
N ILE A 334 0.47 15.36 -21.54
CA ILE A 334 -0.04 16.53 -20.84
C ILE A 334 0.99 17.67 -20.99
N PRO A 335 0.57 18.88 -21.39
CA PRO A 335 1.48 20.02 -21.52
C PRO A 335 2.22 20.33 -20.22
N LYS A 336 3.53 20.62 -20.30
CA LYS A 336 4.37 20.92 -19.13
C LYS A 336 3.81 22.03 -18.23
N LYS A 337 3.14 23.04 -18.82
CA LYS A 337 2.48 24.12 -18.08
C LYS A 337 1.40 23.58 -17.12
N GLU A 338 0.53 22.70 -17.60
CA GLU A 338 -0.50 22.06 -16.77
C GLU A 338 0.10 21.16 -15.69
N VAL A 339 1.22 20.50 -15.98
CA VAL A 339 1.95 19.70 -14.99
C VAL A 339 2.47 20.56 -13.84
N ILE A 340 3.03 21.74 -14.16
CA ILE A 340 3.51 22.71 -13.15
C ILE A 340 2.34 23.22 -12.31
N GLU A 341 1.24 23.62 -12.94
CA GLU A 341 0.02 24.07 -12.24
C GLU A 341 -0.51 22.97 -11.30
N MET A 342 -0.44 21.70 -11.73
CA MET A 342 -0.89 20.58 -10.92
C MET A 342 0.03 20.24 -9.74
N LYS A 343 1.35 20.40 -9.92
CA LYS A 343 2.29 20.34 -8.79
C LYS A 343 1.92 21.38 -7.74
N THR A 344 1.69 22.63 -8.16
CA THR A 344 1.27 23.73 -7.26
C THR A 344 -0.06 23.42 -6.58
N TRP A 345 -1.03 22.86 -7.31
CA TRP A 345 -2.32 22.45 -6.74
C TRP A 345 -2.18 21.40 -5.65
N TYR A 346 -1.37 20.35 -5.86
CA TYR A 346 -1.16 19.31 -4.84
C TYR A 346 -0.47 19.85 -3.58
N GLU A 347 0.50 20.74 -3.76
CA GLU A 347 1.16 21.41 -2.65
C GLU A 347 0.18 22.28 -1.86
N LEU A 348 -0.58 23.14 -2.55
CA LEU A 348 -1.60 23.99 -1.96
C LEU A 348 -2.64 23.19 -1.15
N TRP A 349 -3.14 22.10 -1.73
CA TRP A 349 -4.10 21.20 -1.06
C TRP A 349 -3.50 20.56 0.20
N SER A 350 -2.24 20.11 0.13
CA SER A 350 -1.57 19.48 1.27
C SER A 350 -1.33 20.44 2.44
N LYS A 351 -1.12 21.72 2.11
CA LYS A 351 -0.92 22.83 3.04
C LYS A 351 -2.22 23.50 3.51
N ALA A 352 -3.38 22.95 3.17
CA ALA A 352 -4.71 23.47 3.52
C ALA A 352 -5.11 24.81 2.85
N GLY A 353 -4.41 25.21 1.79
CA GLY A 353 -4.74 26.42 1.03
C GLY A 353 -5.81 26.23 -0.05
N ALA A 354 -6.36 25.01 -0.18
CA ALA A 354 -7.46 24.69 -1.06
C ALA A 354 -8.32 23.55 -0.50
N SER A 355 -9.61 23.58 -0.82
CA SER A 355 -10.61 22.55 -0.59
C SER A 355 -11.56 22.50 -1.81
N PRO A 356 -12.53 21.59 -1.86
CA PRO A 356 -13.52 21.57 -2.94
C PRO A 356 -14.33 22.88 -3.07
N THR A 357 -14.41 23.67 -1.99
CA THR A 357 -15.25 24.88 -1.92
C THR A 357 -14.46 26.16 -1.69
N TYR A 358 -13.13 26.07 -1.56
CA TYR A 358 -12.29 27.20 -1.18
C TYR A 358 -10.92 27.11 -1.83
N ARG A 359 -10.35 28.26 -2.19
CA ARG A 359 -8.97 28.38 -2.63
C ARG A 359 -8.45 29.74 -2.19
N ILE A 360 -7.20 29.77 -1.72
CA ILE A 360 -6.50 31.02 -1.44
C ILE A 360 -6.21 31.77 -2.74
N ASP A 361 -6.46 33.07 -2.74
CA ASP A 361 -6.29 33.95 -3.90
C ASP A 361 -4.81 34.09 -4.29
N ASP A 362 -3.96 34.58 -3.37
CA ASP A 362 -2.51 34.69 -3.61
C ASP A 362 -1.77 33.40 -3.23
N VAL A 363 -1.81 32.45 -4.17
CA VAL A 363 -1.14 31.14 -4.06
C VAL A 363 0.38 31.29 -3.91
N GLN A 364 1.00 32.27 -4.57
CA GLN A 364 2.45 32.43 -4.54
C GLN A 364 2.93 32.93 -3.18
N PHE A 365 2.29 33.96 -2.64
CA PHE A 365 2.57 34.44 -1.30
C PHE A 365 2.31 33.35 -0.26
N TYR A 366 1.21 32.61 -0.40
CA TYR A 366 0.84 31.55 0.53
C TYR A 366 1.86 30.40 0.60
N LEU A 367 2.36 29.96 -0.56
CA LEU A 367 3.35 28.88 -0.64
C LEU A 367 4.77 29.35 -0.32
N SER A 368 5.02 30.65 -0.24
CA SER A 368 6.32 31.20 0.13
C SER A 368 6.63 30.99 1.61
N GLY A 369 7.79 30.39 1.91
CA GLY A 369 8.26 30.15 3.28
C GLY A 369 7.26 29.35 4.14
N LEU A 370 6.89 29.93 5.29
CA LEU A 370 5.96 29.33 6.27
C LEU A 370 4.62 30.08 6.35
N ASN A 371 4.28 30.91 5.36
CA ASN A 371 3.02 31.67 5.33
C ASN A 371 1.77 30.76 5.39
N TRP A 372 1.90 29.51 4.93
CA TRP A 372 0.85 28.51 4.98
C TRP A 372 0.57 27.94 6.38
N PHE A 373 1.55 28.01 7.30
CA PHE A 373 1.51 27.29 8.57
C PHE A 373 0.33 27.66 9.47
N PRO A 374 -0.03 28.95 9.68
CA PRO A 374 -1.17 29.31 10.53
C PRO A 374 -2.49 28.70 10.02
N ASN A 375 -2.75 28.78 8.72
CA ASN A 375 -3.94 28.22 8.10
C ASN A 375 -3.97 26.68 8.17
N TRP A 376 -2.82 26.03 7.95
CA TRP A 376 -2.69 24.59 8.12
C TRP A 376 -2.91 24.15 9.57
N MET A 377 -2.39 24.90 10.54
CA MET A 377 -2.56 24.61 11.96
C MET A 377 -4.05 24.60 12.33
N GLN A 378 -4.80 25.60 11.87
CA GLN A 378 -6.24 25.69 12.12
C GLN A 378 -7.03 24.59 11.40
N ASN A 379 -6.78 24.39 10.09
CA ASN A 379 -7.64 23.55 9.27
C ASN A 379 -7.26 22.07 9.24
N HIS A 380 -5.97 21.74 9.32
CA HIS A 380 -5.47 20.36 9.26
C HIS A 380 -5.04 19.87 10.64
N PHE A 381 -4.23 20.63 11.38
CA PHE A 381 -3.65 20.12 12.63
C PHE A 381 -4.72 19.84 13.69
N PHE A 382 -5.52 20.84 14.08
CA PHE A 382 -6.51 20.69 15.14
C PHE A 382 -7.72 19.81 14.78
N ASN A 383 -7.96 19.55 13.49
CA ASN A 383 -9.09 18.75 13.03
C ASN A 383 -8.75 17.28 12.74
N LYS A 384 -7.53 16.97 12.28
CA LYS A 384 -7.15 15.62 11.84
C LYS A 384 -5.90 15.09 12.54
N ILE A 385 -4.89 15.93 12.75
CA ILE A 385 -3.60 15.50 13.29
C ILE A 385 -3.67 15.33 14.80
N SER A 386 -4.37 16.23 15.51
CA SER A 386 -4.67 16.13 16.93
C SER A 386 -5.32 14.80 17.31
N ASP A 387 -6.40 14.40 16.62
CA ASP A 387 -7.12 13.14 16.85
C ASP A 387 -6.23 11.91 16.60
N PHE A 388 -5.43 11.99 15.53
CA PHE A 388 -4.43 10.98 15.23
C PHE A 388 -3.37 10.86 16.33
N LEU A 389 -2.81 11.99 16.79
CA LEU A 389 -1.81 12.04 17.85
C LEU A 389 -2.38 11.52 19.17
N LEU A 390 -3.63 11.87 19.52
CA LEU A 390 -4.30 11.34 20.70
C LEU A 390 -4.40 9.80 20.64
N SER A 391 -4.84 9.26 19.50
CA SER A 391 -4.92 7.81 19.29
C SER A 391 -3.54 7.15 19.40
N LEU A 392 -2.50 7.78 18.82
CA LEU A 392 -1.12 7.31 18.90
C LEU A 392 -0.58 7.32 20.34
N PHE A 393 -0.83 8.39 21.10
CA PHE A 393 -0.43 8.51 22.50
C PHE A 393 -1.12 7.45 23.36
N LEU A 394 -2.41 7.17 23.14
CA LEU A 394 -3.11 6.11 23.85
C LEU A 394 -2.47 4.74 23.61
N ILE A 395 -2.09 4.41 22.37
CA ILE A 395 -1.36 3.17 22.05
C ILE A 395 -0.04 3.11 22.81
N VAL A 396 0.71 4.22 22.82
CA VAL A 396 2.00 4.33 23.52
C VAL A 396 1.85 4.14 25.03
N ILE A 397 0.88 4.82 25.64
CA ILE A 397 0.62 4.79 27.09
C ILE A 397 0.19 3.39 27.51
N ILE A 398 -0.83 2.82 26.85
CA ILE A 398 -1.34 1.48 27.17
C ILE A 398 -0.23 0.44 27.00
N SER A 399 0.52 0.48 25.89
CA SER A 399 1.62 -0.46 25.67
C SER A 399 2.72 -0.32 26.73
N SER A 400 3.06 0.92 27.12
CA SER A 400 4.08 1.18 28.14
C SER A 400 3.65 0.64 29.51
N ILE A 401 2.40 0.89 29.93
CA ILE A 401 1.84 0.37 31.20
C ILE A 401 1.92 -1.16 31.25
N TYR A 402 1.58 -1.84 30.15
CA TYR A 402 1.58 -3.30 30.11
C TYR A 402 2.99 -3.91 30.06
N LEU A 403 3.94 -3.27 29.35
CA LEU A 403 5.23 -3.88 29.01
C LEU A 403 6.39 -3.46 29.92
N VAL A 404 6.37 -2.23 30.47
CA VAL A 404 7.49 -1.65 31.21
C VAL A 404 7.50 -2.08 32.68
N LYS A 405 8.70 -2.28 33.24
CA LYS A 405 9.00 -2.34 34.68
C LYS A 405 10.02 -1.25 35.03
N PHE A 406 10.04 -0.80 36.28
CA PHE A 406 10.96 0.27 36.70
C PHE A 406 12.44 -0.17 36.76
N LYS A 407 12.75 -1.47 36.81
CA LYS A 407 14.13 -1.97 36.86
C LYS A 407 14.78 -1.99 35.46
N LYS A 408 15.94 -1.35 35.32
CA LYS A 408 16.72 -1.30 34.08
C LYS A 408 17.58 -2.56 33.90
N ILE A 409 17.74 -3.00 32.65
CA ILE A 409 18.65 -4.07 32.23
C ILE A 409 19.76 -3.45 31.35
N LYS A 410 21.00 -3.94 31.49
CA LYS A 410 22.13 -3.52 30.64
C LYS A 410 21.98 -4.14 29.24
N LEU A 411 22.16 -3.35 28.19
CA LEU A 411 21.97 -3.80 26.79
C LEU A 411 23.19 -3.55 25.92
N THR A 412 23.26 -4.30 24.82
CA THR A 412 24.18 -4.12 23.71
C THR A 412 23.84 -2.85 22.91
N GLU A 413 24.86 -2.22 22.34
CA GLU A 413 24.68 -1.12 21.39
C GLU A 413 23.81 -1.54 20.18
N LYS A 414 22.97 -0.61 19.71
CA LYS A 414 22.02 -0.84 18.62
C LYS A 414 22.35 0.07 17.44
N LYS A 415 22.34 -0.49 16.23
CA LYS A 415 22.57 0.25 14.98
C LYS A 415 21.25 0.74 14.40
N PHE A 416 20.77 1.87 14.91
CA PHE A 416 19.51 2.49 14.45
C PHE A 416 19.65 3.98 14.06
N TYR A 417 20.74 4.64 14.45
CA TYR A 417 20.91 6.10 14.30
C TYR A 417 20.75 6.59 12.86
N LEU A 418 21.39 5.93 11.89
CA LEU A 418 21.33 6.35 10.49
C LEU A 418 19.90 6.21 9.92
N PHE A 419 19.25 5.07 10.17
CA PHE A 419 17.85 4.87 9.79
C PHE A 419 16.93 5.91 10.44
N TYR A 420 17.11 6.15 11.74
CA TYR A 420 16.31 7.11 12.47
C TYR A 420 16.51 8.53 11.95
N ALA A 421 17.76 8.94 11.65
CA ALA A 421 18.05 10.21 11.02
C ALA A 421 17.34 10.33 9.66
N THR A 422 17.30 9.28 8.85
CA THR A 422 16.53 9.26 7.59
C THR A 422 15.03 9.44 7.84
N ILE A 423 14.45 8.77 8.83
CA ILE A 423 13.02 8.96 9.18
C ILE A 423 12.75 10.42 9.59
N ILE A 424 13.64 11.05 10.36
CA ILE A 424 13.51 12.47 10.72
C ILE A 424 13.64 13.38 9.50
N LEU A 425 14.59 13.12 8.59
CA LEU A 425 14.73 13.88 7.34
C LEU A 425 13.49 13.76 6.44
N LEU A 426 12.95 12.55 6.30
CA LEU A 426 11.70 12.33 5.56
C LEU A 426 10.50 13.00 6.24
N LEU A 427 10.46 13.03 7.58
CA LEU A 427 9.41 13.74 8.33
C LEU A 427 9.48 15.25 8.11
N LEU A 428 10.69 15.82 8.06
CA LEU A 428 10.90 17.23 7.75
C LEU A 428 10.51 17.55 6.29
N GLU A 429 10.93 16.71 5.35
CA GLU A 429 10.54 16.82 3.93
C GLU A 429 9.00 16.80 3.79
N TRP A 430 8.34 15.82 4.41
CA TRP A 430 6.89 15.71 4.42
C TRP A 430 6.22 16.96 5.02
N PHE A 431 6.72 17.46 6.16
CA PHE A 431 6.12 18.61 6.84
C PHE A 431 6.26 19.90 6.03
N LEU A 432 7.41 20.12 5.37
CA LEU A 432 7.67 21.34 4.62
C LEU A 432 6.98 21.38 3.25
N ASN A 433 6.86 20.22 2.59
CA ASN A 433 6.32 20.15 1.24
C ASN A 433 4.86 19.69 1.19
N HIS A 434 4.53 18.62 1.94
CA HIS A 434 3.26 17.90 1.77
C HIS A 434 2.58 17.48 3.09
N PRO A 435 2.27 18.41 4.01
CA PRO A 435 1.86 18.10 5.40
C PRO A 435 0.42 17.58 5.55
N ALA A 436 -0.01 16.65 4.69
CA ALA A 436 -1.21 15.87 4.85
C ALA A 436 -0.86 14.45 5.31
N LEU A 437 -1.55 13.93 6.34
CA LEU A 437 -1.24 12.64 6.96
C LEU A 437 -1.17 11.47 5.96
N ARG A 438 -2.01 11.49 4.92
CA ARG A 438 -2.05 10.45 3.88
C ARG A 438 -0.78 10.37 3.02
N TYR A 439 -0.01 11.45 2.90
CA TYR A 439 1.22 11.52 2.09
C TYR A 439 2.48 11.10 2.85
N GLY A 440 2.35 10.28 3.90
CA GLY A 440 3.50 9.78 4.69
C GLY A 440 3.41 10.06 6.18
N GLY A 441 2.72 11.16 6.56
CA GLY A 441 2.67 11.66 7.93
C GLY A 441 2.28 10.63 8.98
N PHE A 442 1.24 9.81 8.73
CA PHE A 442 0.82 8.76 9.67
C PHE A 442 2.00 7.86 10.09
N THR A 443 2.74 7.30 9.12
CA THR A 443 3.81 6.35 9.41
C THR A 443 5.10 7.03 9.84
N LEU A 444 5.44 8.20 9.28
CA LEU A 444 6.65 8.93 9.66
C LEU A 444 6.58 9.43 11.11
N ILE A 445 5.45 10.01 11.53
CA ILE A 445 5.23 10.43 12.92
C ILE A 445 5.21 9.21 13.85
N ALA A 446 4.54 8.12 13.45
CA ALA A 446 4.51 6.91 14.26
C ALA A 446 5.91 6.29 14.43
N LEU A 447 6.70 6.18 13.38
CA LEU A 447 8.06 5.62 13.44
C LEU A 447 9.03 6.52 14.23
N SER A 448 8.90 7.85 14.13
CA SER A 448 9.74 8.77 14.91
C SER A 448 9.51 8.60 16.42
N ILE A 449 8.30 8.22 16.84
CA ILE A 449 7.98 7.92 18.25
C ILE A 449 8.29 6.46 18.59
N PHE A 450 7.88 5.50 17.76
CA PHE A 450 7.95 4.07 18.05
C PHE A 450 9.37 3.53 18.11
N ILE A 451 10.30 4.03 17.29
CA ILE A 451 11.70 3.55 17.29
C ILE A 451 12.37 3.84 18.65
N PRO A 452 12.46 5.11 19.13
CA PRO A 452 13.07 5.40 20.43
C PRO A 452 12.28 4.77 21.58
N LEU A 453 10.95 4.74 21.50
CA LEU A 453 10.12 4.09 22.51
C LEU A 453 10.40 2.58 22.60
N SER A 454 10.55 1.89 21.47
CA SER A 454 10.83 0.45 21.46
C SER A 454 12.16 0.13 22.12
N ILE A 455 13.17 0.95 21.89
CA ILE A 455 14.49 0.85 22.55
C ILE A 455 14.37 1.16 24.06
N PHE A 456 13.55 2.16 24.42
CA PHE A 456 13.27 2.49 25.82
C PHE A 456 12.56 1.36 26.56
N ILE A 457 11.56 0.73 25.95
CA ILE A 457 10.80 -0.39 26.52
C ILE A 457 11.68 -1.64 26.60
N GLU A 458 12.52 -1.93 25.60
CA GLU A 458 13.46 -3.07 25.62
C GLU A 458 14.31 -3.06 26.90
N ARG A 459 14.85 -1.87 27.27
CA ARG A 459 15.68 -1.67 28.48
C ARG A 459 14.97 -1.96 29.79
N ARG A 460 13.65 -2.00 29.78
CA ARG A 460 12.78 -2.06 30.95
C ARG A 460 11.73 -3.16 30.82
N LEU A 461 11.95 -4.10 29.91
CA LEU A 461 10.92 -5.07 29.57
C LEU A 461 10.64 -6.01 30.75
N ASN A 462 9.37 -6.24 31.02
CA ASN A 462 8.94 -7.17 32.04
C ASN A 462 9.05 -8.62 31.56
N LEU A 463 10.21 -9.25 31.74
CA LEU A 463 10.53 -10.62 31.31
C LEU A 463 9.85 -11.75 32.12
N ASN A 464 8.71 -11.49 32.76
CA ASN A 464 8.01 -12.55 33.50
C ASN A 464 7.33 -13.55 32.54
N LEU A 465 6.95 -14.73 33.05
CA LEU A 465 6.20 -15.75 32.31
C LEU A 465 4.85 -15.25 31.76
N LYS A 466 4.40 -14.05 32.17
CA LYS A 466 3.16 -13.39 31.70
C LYS A 466 3.39 -12.47 30.49
N LEU A 467 4.63 -12.26 30.01
CA LEU A 467 4.91 -11.35 28.88
C LEU A 467 4.17 -11.78 27.60
N GLU A 468 4.22 -13.06 27.26
CA GLU A 468 3.49 -13.59 26.09
C GLU A 468 1.98 -13.37 26.21
N LYS A 469 1.41 -13.57 27.41
CA LYS A 469 -0.01 -13.30 27.68
C LYS A 469 -0.35 -11.81 27.51
N LYS A 470 0.51 -10.91 28.01
CA LYS A 470 0.34 -9.45 27.86
C LYS A 470 0.37 -9.02 26.40
N ILE A 471 1.33 -9.52 25.62
CA ILE A 471 1.44 -9.21 24.19
C ILE A 471 0.23 -9.75 23.44
N THR A 472 -0.16 -10.99 23.71
CA THR A 472 -1.36 -11.61 23.10
C THR A 472 -2.62 -10.82 23.43
N PHE A 473 -2.75 -10.36 24.67
CA PHE A 473 -3.87 -9.52 25.12
C PHE A 473 -3.91 -8.17 24.38
N LEU A 474 -2.77 -7.48 24.22
CA LEU A 474 -2.71 -6.23 23.43
C LEU A 474 -3.11 -6.46 21.97
N ILE A 475 -2.62 -7.54 21.35
CA ILE A 475 -3.01 -7.90 19.98
C ILE A 475 -4.53 -8.15 19.90
N PHE A 476 -5.08 -8.92 20.84
CA PHE A 476 -6.52 -9.18 20.92
C PHE A 476 -7.32 -7.87 21.02
N ILE A 477 -6.95 -6.96 21.92
CA ILE A 477 -7.58 -5.63 22.05
C ILE A 477 -7.59 -4.90 20.70
N SER A 478 -6.48 -4.91 19.96
CA SER A 478 -6.41 -4.19 18.67
C SER A 478 -7.39 -4.73 17.62
N PHE A 479 -7.57 -6.05 17.55
CA PHE A 479 -8.57 -6.66 16.66
C PHE A 479 -10.01 -6.46 17.14
N THR A 480 -10.22 -6.43 18.46
CA THR A 480 -11.53 -6.08 19.04
C THR A 480 -11.89 -4.64 18.68
N ILE A 481 -10.96 -3.68 18.82
CA ILE A 481 -11.18 -2.28 18.41
C ILE A 481 -11.50 -2.21 16.91
N PHE A 482 -10.74 -2.92 16.07
CA PHE A 482 -11.01 -2.99 14.63
C PHE A 482 -12.44 -3.46 14.35
N SER A 483 -12.85 -4.56 15.00
CA SER A 483 -14.16 -5.19 14.77
C SER A 483 -15.29 -4.28 15.27
N LEU A 484 -15.20 -3.78 16.51
CA LEU A 484 -16.23 -2.92 17.10
C LEU A 484 -16.44 -1.64 16.30
N LYS A 485 -15.38 -0.98 15.82
CA LYS A 485 -15.53 0.23 14.99
C LYS A 485 -16.18 -0.06 13.64
N ASN A 486 -15.90 -1.21 13.03
CA ASN A 486 -16.54 -1.58 11.76
C ASN A 486 -18.00 -2.03 11.97
N ILE A 487 -18.33 -2.68 13.09
CA ILE A 487 -19.72 -2.98 13.48
C ILE A 487 -20.52 -1.68 13.66
N ASP A 488 -20.00 -0.74 14.46
CA ASP A 488 -20.62 0.57 14.69
C ASP A 488 -20.83 1.34 13.36
N ARG A 489 -19.86 1.30 12.45
CA ARG A 489 -20.00 1.86 11.10
C ARG A 489 -21.15 1.20 10.34
N ILE A 490 -21.23 -0.14 10.33
CA ILE A 490 -22.27 -0.87 9.60
C ILE A 490 -23.66 -0.51 10.14
N PHE A 491 -23.84 -0.39 11.45
CA PHE A 491 -25.10 0.05 12.03
C PHE A 491 -25.47 1.48 11.59
N LYS A 492 -24.51 2.42 11.61
CA LYS A 492 -24.73 3.78 11.10
C LYS A 492 -25.09 3.81 9.62
N GLU A 493 -24.50 2.93 8.81
CA GLU A 493 -24.82 2.80 7.39
C GLU A 493 -26.18 2.11 7.16
N PHE A 494 -26.57 1.18 8.03
CA PHE A 494 -27.92 0.60 8.04
C PHE A 494 -28.97 1.69 8.29
N ASP A 495 -28.82 2.48 9.34
CA ASP A 495 -29.77 3.54 9.69
C ASP A 495 -29.85 4.64 8.63
N LYS A 496 -28.71 5.00 8.02
CA LYS A 496 -28.61 6.11 7.07
C LYS A 496 -28.96 5.74 5.63
N TYR A 497 -28.62 4.52 5.21
CA TYR A 497 -28.70 4.10 3.81
C TYR A 497 -29.55 2.84 3.59
N ASN A 498 -30.19 2.30 4.64
CA ASN A 498 -30.86 0.99 4.62
C ASN A 498 -29.93 -0.14 4.14
N TYR A 499 -28.62 -0.02 4.39
CA TYR A 499 -27.63 -1.01 3.99
C TYR A 499 -27.66 -2.22 4.92
N ASN A 500 -28.26 -3.33 4.46
CA ASN A 500 -28.25 -4.61 5.17
C ASN A 500 -27.31 -5.63 4.48
N PRO A 501 -26.09 -5.84 5.01
CA PRO A 501 -25.12 -6.77 4.40
C PRO A 501 -25.58 -8.23 4.43
N LEU A 502 -26.55 -8.60 5.28
CA LEU A 502 -27.12 -9.95 5.30
C LEU A 502 -28.06 -10.21 4.10
N ILE A 503 -28.66 -9.15 3.56
CA ILE A 503 -29.54 -9.21 2.39
C ILE A 503 -28.72 -8.97 1.11
N ASN A 504 -27.92 -7.90 1.09
CA ASN A 504 -27.06 -7.56 -0.02
C ASN A 504 -25.74 -6.95 0.51
N ALA A 505 -24.66 -7.72 0.41
CA ALA A 505 -23.33 -7.29 0.86
C ALA A 505 -22.61 -6.41 -0.17
N HIS A 506 -23.28 -6.04 -1.26
CA HIS A 506 -22.72 -5.20 -2.31
C HIS A 506 -22.66 -3.73 -1.85
N TYR A 507 -21.51 -3.09 -2.06
CA TYR A 507 -21.31 -1.67 -1.79
C TYR A 507 -22.10 -0.80 -2.79
N PHE A 508 -22.30 0.48 -2.50
CA PHE A 508 -23.03 1.37 -3.41
C PHE A 508 -22.28 1.56 -4.73
N ILE A 509 -22.98 1.57 -5.87
CA ILE A 509 -22.42 2.02 -7.15
C ILE A 509 -23.27 3.20 -7.65
N ASN A 510 -22.62 4.33 -7.94
CA ASN A 510 -23.26 5.50 -8.52
C ASN A 510 -23.25 5.43 -10.06
N ASP A 511 -24.39 5.68 -10.69
CA ASP A 511 -24.54 5.69 -12.15
C ASP A 511 -23.70 6.77 -12.84
N ASN A 512 -23.39 7.88 -12.17
CA ASN A 512 -22.51 8.94 -12.71
C ASN A 512 -21.09 8.44 -13.06
N THR A 513 -20.70 7.26 -12.59
CA THR A 513 -19.41 6.64 -12.95
C THR A 513 -19.36 6.04 -14.36
N GLN A 514 -20.50 5.88 -15.02
CA GLN A 514 -20.57 5.33 -16.37
C GLN A 514 -20.07 6.31 -17.44
N HIS A 515 -20.06 7.62 -17.15
CA HIS A 515 -19.67 8.66 -18.10
C HIS A 515 -18.29 8.42 -18.75
N PHE A 516 -17.26 8.07 -17.95
CA PHE A 516 -15.94 7.79 -18.52
C PHE A 516 -15.95 6.55 -19.41
N ASN A 517 -16.68 5.49 -19.05
CA ASN A 517 -16.77 4.30 -19.87
C ASN A 517 -17.47 4.58 -21.20
N GLU A 518 -18.55 5.38 -21.20
CA GLU A 518 -19.22 5.81 -22.43
C GLU A 518 -18.27 6.56 -23.36
N LEU A 519 -17.46 7.48 -22.83
CA LEU A 519 -16.42 8.18 -23.61
C LEU A 519 -15.41 7.19 -24.19
N LEU A 520 -14.97 6.19 -23.41
CA LEU A 520 -14.04 5.18 -23.89
C LEU A 520 -14.65 4.28 -24.98
N PHE A 521 -15.92 3.90 -24.87
CA PHE A 521 -16.62 3.17 -25.94
C PHE A 521 -16.78 4.00 -27.21
N LYS A 522 -17.07 5.31 -27.10
CA LYS A 522 -17.07 6.23 -28.25
C LYS A 522 -15.68 6.32 -28.90
N ALA A 523 -14.62 6.40 -28.09
CA ALA A 523 -13.24 6.43 -28.57
C ALA A 523 -12.87 5.13 -29.30
N GLU A 524 -13.24 3.98 -28.76
CA GLU A 524 -13.01 2.66 -29.36
C GLU A 524 -13.76 2.51 -30.70
N LYS A 525 -15.04 2.91 -30.75
CA LYS A 525 -15.83 2.90 -32.00
C LYS A 525 -15.16 3.74 -33.08
N LYS A 526 -14.65 4.92 -32.71
CA LYS A 526 -13.96 5.81 -33.64
C LYS A 526 -12.61 5.26 -34.09
N ARG A 527 -11.83 4.67 -33.19
CA ARG A 527 -10.57 3.97 -33.51
C ARG A 527 -10.79 2.92 -34.60
N ASN A 528 -11.87 2.15 -34.48
CA ASN A 528 -12.24 1.13 -35.46
C ASN A 528 -12.63 1.73 -36.82
N ILE A 529 -13.33 2.87 -36.84
CA ILE A 529 -13.68 3.61 -38.06
C ILE A 529 -12.41 4.16 -38.75
N ASP A 530 -11.47 4.69 -37.97
CA ASP A 530 -10.21 5.27 -38.47
C ASP A 530 -9.19 4.20 -38.94
N GLY A 531 -9.53 2.90 -38.88
CA GLY A 531 -8.66 1.80 -39.28
C GLY A 531 -7.41 1.61 -38.41
N LYS A 532 -7.38 2.19 -37.20
CA LYS A 532 -6.24 2.07 -36.28
C LYS A 532 -6.31 0.74 -35.54
N GLU A 533 -5.38 -0.17 -35.81
CA GLU A 533 -5.55 -1.57 -35.38
C GLU A 533 -5.23 -1.85 -33.90
N PHE A 534 -4.33 -1.10 -33.25
CA PHE A 534 -3.76 -1.53 -31.98
C PHE A 534 -4.34 -0.90 -30.70
N TYR A 535 -4.13 0.41 -30.48
CA TYR A 535 -4.42 1.04 -29.19
C TYR A 535 -5.29 2.30 -29.33
N ILE A 536 -6.13 2.55 -28.33
CA ILE A 536 -6.77 3.85 -28.15
C ILE A 536 -5.70 4.84 -27.68
N VAL A 537 -5.60 5.98 -28.38
CA VAL A 537 -4.76 7.12 -28.00
C VAL A 537 -5.67 8.31 -27.74
N LEU A 538 -5.85 8.65 -26.47
CA LEU A 538 -6.66 9.78 -26.03
C LEU A 538 -5.82 11.05 -26.07
N ASP A 539 -5.86 11.75 -27.20
CA ASP A 539 -5.40 13.13 -27.31
C ASP A 539 -6.54 14.12 -27.04
N LYS A 540 -6.19 15.39 -26.85
CA LYS A 540 -7.16 16.45 -26.57
C LYS A 540 -8.17 16.66 -27.69
N ASN A 541 -7.79 16.42 -28.95
CA ASN A 541 -8.67 16.59 -30.09
C ASN A 541 -9.71 15.48 -30.16
N LEU A 542 -9.33 14.25 -29.84
CA LEU A 542 -10.23 13.12 -29.75
C LEU A 542 -11.23 13.33 -28.61
N ILE A 543 -10.76 13.72 -27.42
CA ILE A 543 -11.62 13.97 -26.26
C ILE A 543 -12.69 15.02 -26.56
N LYS A 544 -12.30 16.15 -27.17
CA LYS A 544 -13.25 17.20 -27.61
C LYS A 544 -14.29 16.72 -28.62
N LYS A 545 -14.02 15.65 -29.37
CA LYS A 545 -14.94 15.10 -30.38
C LYS A 545 -15.89 14.04 -29.82
N ILE A 546 -15.60 13.49 -28.64
CA ILE A 546 -16.40 12.42 -28.02
C ILE A 546 -17.19 12.87 -26.78
N GLN A 547 -16.77 13.98 -26.17
CA GLN A 547 -17.60 14.81 -25.29
C GLN A 547 -18.74 15.41 -26.10
#